data_AF-A0AAE1W778-F1
#
_entry.id   AF-A0AAE1W778-F1
#
_cell.length_a   1.000
_cell.length_b   1.000
_cell.length_c   1.000
_cell.angle_alpha   90.00
_cell.angle_beta   90.00
_cell.angle_gamma   90.00
#
_symmetry.space_group_name_H-M   'P 1'
#
loop_
_entity.id
_entity.type
_entity.pdbx_description
1 polymer ?
#
loop_
_entity_poly.entity_id
_entity_poly.type
_entity_poly.pdbx_seq_one_letter_code
_entity_poly.pdbx_strand_id
1 'polypeptide(L)'
;MAMWEWKKSLSLFSVLLFVLLVGALARVQKDETTLNLRFAFVGFACLYENARFLNAAEEELQSSPTSTMAEKLEGLNEHAVDDPEEVARMVEIIGALLLTSKVKTVLYHALHGHQNSTERRKLGFFSCGTGNPIDDCWRCDANWQRNRKRLADCGIGFGRNAIGGRDGRYYVVTDPGDDDPVNPKPGTLRHAVIQDEPLWIVFKRDMVITLKQELIMNSFKTIDGRGVNVHIANGACITIQFITNVIIHGLHIHDCKPTGNAMVRSSPSHYGWRTMADGDGVSIFGSSHIWVDHNSLANCADGLVDAVMGSTAITISNNYFTHHNEVMLLGHSDSYVRDKQMQVTIAYNHFGEGLIQRMPRCRHGYFHVVNNDYTHWEMYAIGGSAEPTINSQGNRYLAPVNPFAKEVTKRVDTAEGQWKSWNWRSEGDLMLNGAYFTPSGAGASASYARASSLGAKSSSMVGTITAGAGALGCRRGRQC
;
A
#
# COMPACT_ATOMS: atom_id res chain seq x y z
N MET A 1 -8.58 -61.85 23.64
CA MET A 1 -7.47 -62.83 23.65
C MET A 1 -6.23 -62.02 23.28
N ALA A 2 -5.21 -61.86 24.13
CA ALA A 2 -4.36 -62.89 24.75
C ALA A 2 -3.48 -63.58 23.68
N MET A 3 -2.14 -63.64 23.80
CA MET A 3 -1.27 -63.20 24.90
C MET A 3 0.19 -63.02 24.43
N TRP A 4 1.05 -62.46 25.30
CA TRP A 4 2.52 -62.29 25.14
C TRP A 4 2.97 -61.28 24.05
N GLU A 5 4.20 -60.77 24.02
CA GLU A 5 5.04 -59.99 24.98
C GLU A 5 6.17 -59.37 24.09
N TRP A 6 6.92 -58.31 24.41
CA TRP A 6 7.17 -57.52 25.63
C TRP A 6 7.34 -56.02 25.16
N LYS A 7 7.79 -54.97 25.87
CA LYS A 7 8.32 -54.73 27.22
C LYS A 7 8.12 -53.24 27.55
N LYS A 8 7.50 -52.85 28.68
CA LYS A 8 7.37 -51.44 29.10
C LYS A 8 6.94 -51.29 30.58
N SER A 9 7.11 -50.06 31.10
CA SER A 9 6.59 -49.50 32.35
C SER A 9 7.52 -49.51 33.58
N LEU A 10 7.83 -48.33 34.11
CA LEU A 10 7.18 -47.83 35.34
C LEU A 10 7.37 -46.31 35.51
N SER A 11 6.28 -45.63 35.90
CA SER A 11 6.18 -44.21 36.26
C SER A 11 4.89 -44.02 37.08
N LEU A 12 4.78 -42.91 37.83
CA LEU A 12 3.72 -42.60 38.83
C LEU A 12 3.87 -43.44 40.12
N PHE A 13 4.04 -42.86 41.30
CA PHE A 13 3.04 -42.04 42.00
C PHE A 13 3.64 -41.13 43.10
N SER A 14 2.84 -40.15 43.58
CA SER A 14 3.10 -39.23 44.72
C SER A 14 4.27 -38.23 44.53
N VAL A 15 4.11 -36.90 44.68
CA VAL A 15 2.92 -36.04 44.85
C VAL A 15 2.04 -36.31 46.09
N LEU A 16 2.60 -36.21 47.32
CA LEU A 16 1.89 -35.68 48.51
C LEU A 16 2.75 -35.41 49.78
N LEU A 17 3.94 -34.79 49.70
CA LEU A 17 4.74 -34.52 50.92
C LEU A 17 5.61 -33.24 50.93
N PHE A 18 5.09 -32.11 50.45
CA PHE A 18 5.85 -30.83 50.46
C PHE A 18 5.03 -29.57 50.85
N VAL A 19 3.97 -29.75 51.64
CA VAL A 19 3.02 -28.66 51.99
C VAL A 19 2.90 -28.39 53.50
N LEU A 20 3.37 -29.29 54.38
CA LEU A 20 3.05 -29.24 55.83
C LEU A 20 4.25 -29.40 56.80
N LEU A 21 5.43 -28.90 56.44
CA LEU A 21 6.55 -28.60 57.35
C LEU A 21 7.46 -27.55 56.66
N VAL A 22 7.76 -26.36 57.19
CA VAL A 22 7.31 -25.67 58.42
C VAL A 22 7.12 -24.18 58.11
N GLY A 23 6.05 -23.56 58.61
CA GLY A 23 5.93 -22.10 58.71
C GLY A 23 5.77 -21.67 60.17
N ALA A 24 6.82 -21.10 60.78
CA ALA A 24 6.78 -20.64 62.17
C ALA A 24 7.83 -19.53 62.50
N LEU A 25 7.37 -18.28 62.44
CA LEU A 25 7.65 -17.16 63.37
C LEU A 25 9.04 -16.99 64.04
N ALA A 26 9.78 -15.97 63.55
CA ALA A 26 10.19 -14.75 64.26
C ALA A 26 11.16 -14.75 65.49
N ARG A 27 12.28 -14.00 65.34
CA ARG A 27 12.84 -12.98 66.28
C ARG A 27 13.93 -12.16 65.54
N VAL A 28 13.74 -10.85 65.27
CA VAL A 28 13.98 -9.66 66.13
C VAL A 28 15.45 -9.15 66.13
N GLN A 29 15.76 -8.32 65.11
CA GLN A 29 16.23 -6.91 65.20
C GLN A 29 17.51 -6.50 65.98
N LYS A 30 18.48 -5.87 65.29
CA LYS A 30 19.06 -4.52 65.60
C LYS A 30 20.00 -3.96 64.49
N ASP A 31 19.85 -2.66 64.21
CA ASP A 31 20.81 -1.53 64.07
C ASP A 31 22.24 -1.76 63.49
N GLU A 32 22.92 -0.86 62.74
CA GLU A 32 22.58 0.50 62.21
C GLU A 32 23.48 0.90 60.98
N THR A 33 23.46 2.19 60.59
CA THR A 33 24.05 2.78 59.35
C THR A 33 25.54 3.20 59.40
N THR A 34 26.07 3.67 58.25
CA THR A 34 27.34 4.43 57.97
C THR A 34 28.55 3.63 57.42
N LEU A 35 29.52 4.20 56.67
CA LEU A 35 29.55 5.29 55.66
C LEU A 35 30.92 5.27 54.90
N ASN A 36 30.98 5.75 53.65
CA ASN A 36 32.17 6.25 52.89
C ASN A 36 33.36 5.34 52.50
N LEU A 37 33.47 5.13 51.18
CA LEU A 37 34.59 5.52 50.29
C LEU A 37 36.09 5.22 50.60
N ARG A 38 36.72 4.70 49.52
CA ARG A 38 38.04 5.04 48.91
C ARG A 38 39.36 4.37 49.38
N PHE A 39 40.06 3.85 48.36
CA PHE A 39 41.51 3.64 48.17
C PHE A 39 42.35 2.96 49.27
N ALA A 40 43.39 2.18 48.97
CA ALA A 40 43.75 1.30 47.84
C ALA A 40 45.08 0.63 48.18
N PHE A 41 45.31 -0.62 47.76
CA PHE A 41 46.66 -1.08 47.41
C PHE A 41 46.60 -2.20 46.36
N VAL A 42 47.56 -2.18 45.42
CA VAL A 42 47.69 -3.13 44.32
C VAL A 42 48.71 -4.21 44.69
N GLY A 43 48.43 -5.48 44.38
CA GLY A 43 49.36 -6.56 44.73
C GLY A 43 49.02 -7.97 44.19
N PHE A 44 49.43 -8.25 42.96
CA PHE A 44 49.70 -9.58 42.39
C PHE A 44 48.56 -10.58 42.08
N ALA A 45 48.89 -11.48 41.13
CA ALA A 45 48.27 -12.79 40.87
C ALA A 45 46.81 -12.85 40.33
N CYS A 46 46.52 -12.16 39.22
CA CYS A 46 45.50 -12.61 38.27
C CYS A 46 46.17 -13.15 36.98
N LEU A 47 46.77 -14.34 37.05
CA LEU A 47 47.38 -15.04 35.91
C LEU A 47 47.40 -16.56 36.13
N TYR A 48 46.26 -17.25 36.03
CA TYR A 48 46.20 -18.65 35.57
C TYR A 48 44.76 -19.10 35.23
N GLU A 49 44.26 -18.70 34.05
CA GLU A 49 43.35 -19.47 33.16
C GLU A 49 42.81 -18.57 32.03
N ASN A 50 43.69 -18.19 31.09
CA ASN A 50 43.29 -17.77 29.74
C ASN A 50 44.51 -17.80 28.78
N ALA A 51 45.06 -19.00 28.58
CA ALA A 51 46.27 -19.23 27.80
C ALA A 51 46.06 -20.30 26.70
N ARG A 52 44.98 -20.16 25.90
CA ARG A 52 44.70 -21.01 24.73
C ARG A 52 44.12 -20.29 23.49
N PHE A 53 44.21 -18.97 23.44
CA PHE A 53 43.73 -18.16 22.29
C PHE A 53 44.69 -17.05 21.83
N LEU A 54 45.97 -17.10 22.19
CA LEU A 54 47.03 -16.22 21.67
C LEU A 54 48.25 -17.06 21.28
N ASN A 55 48.28 -17.52 20.03
CA ASN A 55 49.46 -18.03 19.30
C ASN A 55 49.10 -18.29 17.82
N ALA A 56 48.50 -17.30 17.16
CA ALA A 56 48.07 -17.37 15.75
C ALA A 56 47.85 -15.99 15.09
N ALA A 57 48.51 -14.92 15.58
CA ALA A 57 48.10 -13.54 15.23
C ALA A 57 49.20 -12.45 15.30
N GLU A 58 50.49 -12.77 15.25
CA GLU A 58 51.53 -11.71 15.23
C GLU A 58 52.82 -12.08 14.47
N GLU A 59 52.72 -12.70 13.29
CA GLU A 59 53.87 -12.81 12.37
C GLU A 59 53.49 -12.72 10.88
N GLU A 60 52.66 -11.73 10.49
CA GLU A 60 52.58 -11.31 9.07
C GLU A 60 52.24 -9.81 8.88
N LEU A 61 52.69 -8.93 9.79
CA LEU A 61 52.50 -7.47 9.68
C LEU A 61 53.51 -6.80 8.70
N GLN A 62 53.72 -7.37 7.51
CA GLN A 62 54.57 -6.78 6.46
C GLN A 62 54.03 -6.86 5.02
N SER A 63 52.71 -6.78 4.82
CA SER A 63 52.17 -6.00 3.68
C SER A 63 50.68 -5.67 3.82
N SER A 64 50.29 -4.51 3.28
CA SER A 64 48.91 -4.06 3.08
C SER A 64 48.85 -3.47 1.65
N PRO A 65 47.71 -3.53 0.93
CA PRO A 65 46.50 -2.84 1.38
C PRO A 65 45.18 -3.62 1.25
N THR A 66 44.38 -3.54 2.32
CA THR A 66 42.90 -3.45 2.33
C THR A 66 42.07 -4.14 1.24
N SER A 67 41.33 -5.18 1.65
CA SER A 67 39.93 -5.36 1.23
C SER A 67 39.07 -5.54 2.49
N THR A 68 37.84 -5.01 2.48
CA THR A 68 37.00 -4.93 3.68
C THR A 68 35.54 -5.25 3.37
N MET A 69 34.92 -6.13 4.18
CA MET A 69 33.47 -6.30 4.36
C MET A 69 32.59 -6.55 3.10
N ALA A 70 33.15 -6.70 1.91
CA ALA A 70 32.39 -6.85 0.66
C ALA A 70 31.79 -8.26 0.48
N GLU A 71 32.57 -9.31 0.73
CA GLU A 71 32.21 -10.72 0.48
C GLU A 71 31.11 -11.27 1.41
N LYS A 72 30.63 -10.46 2.36
CA LYS A 72 29.47 -10.78 3.21
C LYS A 72 28.20 -10.03 2.81
N LEU A 73 28.20 -9.38 1.64
CA LEU A 73 27.08 -8.63 1.08
C LEU A 73 26.46 -9.29 -0.17
N GLU A 74 27.01 -10.41 -0.65
CA GLU A 74 26.60 -11.12 -1.88
C GLU A 74 25.26 -11.89 -1.78
N GLY A 75 24.36 -11.42 -0.91
CA GLY A 75 22.96 -11.86 -0.82
C GLY A 75 21.94 -10.77 -1.19
N LEU A 76 22.39 -9.56 -1.59
CA LEU A 76 21.52 -8.40 -1.84
C LEU A 76 20.79 -8.45 -3.19
N ASN A 77 19.91 -9.44 -3.36
CA ASN A 77 18.63 -9.32 -4.08
C ASN A 77 18.75 -8.65 -5.47
N GLU A 78 19.20 -9.41 -6.48
CA GLU A 78 19.56 -8.98 -7.85
C GLU A 78 18.51 -8.12 -8.60
N HIS A 79 17.26 -8.13 -8.13
CA HIS A 79 16.14 -7.37 -8.67
C HIS A 79 16.04 -5.94 -8.11
N ALA A 80 16.79 -5.62 -7.05
CA ALA A 80 16.78 -4.31 -6.40
C ALA A 80 17.90 -3.42 -6.96
N VAL A 81 17.52 -2.36 -7.68
CA VAL A 81 18.42 -1.56 -8.54
C VAL A 81 18.19 -0.05 -8.38
N ASP A 82 19.16 0.75 -8.81
CA ASP A 82 19.09 2.22 -8.75
C ASP A 82 18.51 2.86 -10.03
N ASP A 83 18.76 2.27 -11.21
CA ASP A 83 18.05 2.59 -12.47
C ASP A 83 17.36 1.33 -13.04
N PRO A 84 16.01 1.24 -13.01
CA PRO A 84 15.28 0.11 -13.58
C PRO A 84 15.34 0.07 -15.11
N GLU A 85 15.70 1.18 -15.76
CA GLU A 85 15.80 1.27 -17.22
C GLU A 85 17.07 0.56 -17.73
N GLU A 86 18.06 0.24 -16.89
CA GLU A 86 19.19 -0.62 -17.27
C GLU A 86 18.74 -2.08 -17.44
N VAL A 87 18.01 -2.63 -16.46
CA VAL A 87 17.45 -4.00 -16.50
C VAL A 87 16.57 -4.23 -17.72
N ALA A 88 15.87 -3.19 -18.18
CA ALA A 88 15.08 -3.23 -19.40
C ALA A 88 15.93 -3.09 -20.69
N ARG A 89 16.92 -2.19 -20.72
CA ARG A 89 17.86 -2.06 -21.85
C ARG A 89 18.66 -3.34 -22.09
N MET A 90 18.97 -4.11 -21.05
CA MET A 90 19.56 -5.46 -21.22
C MET A 90 18.67 -6.40 -22.03
N VAL A 91 17.33 -6.29 -21.95
CA VAL A 91 16.40 -7.10 -22.76
C VAL A 91 16.41 -6.66 -24.21
N GLU A 92 16.39 -5.35 -24.47
CA GLU A 92 16.48 -4.79 -25.83
C GLU A 92 17.80 -5.21 -26.51
N ILE A 93 18.92 -5.19 -25.77
CA ILE A 93 20.24 -5.63 -26.24
C ILE A 93 20.30 -7.15 -26.46
N ILE A 94 19.79 -7.97 -25.54
CA ILE A 94 19.77 -9.44 -25.69
C ILE A 94 18.86 -9.86 -26.86
N GLY A 95 17.71 -9.19 -27.03
CA GLY A 95 16.83 -9.39 -28.19
C GLY A 95 17.52 -9.05 -29.52
N ALA A 96 18.25 -7.93 -29.57
CA ALA A 96 19.05 -7.56 -30.74
C ALA A 96 20.19 -8.54 -31.03
N LEU A 97 20.87 -9.06 -29.99
CA LEU A 97 21.90 -10.10 -30.13
C LEU A 97 21.33 -11.42 -30.68
N LEU A 98 20.20 -11.87 -30.16
CA LEU A 98 19.53 -13.10 -30.61
C LEU A 98 19.02 -13.01 -32.05
N LEU A 99 18.76 -11.80 -32.55
CA LEU A 99 18.37 -11.54 -33.95
C LEU A 99 19.55 -11.40 -34.91
N THR A 100 20.81 -11.39 -34.46
CA THR A 100 21.99 -11.06 -35.29
C THR A 100 23.14 -12.07 -35.20
N SER A 101 22.87 -13.32 -35.59
CA SER A 101 23.94 -14.25 -35.99
C SER A 101 24.64 -13.70 -37.26
N LYS A 102 25.80 -13.06 -37.07
CA LYS A 102 26.40 -12.00 -37.94
C LYS A 102 25.63 -10.68 -37.72
N VAL A 103 26.24 -9.59 -37.24
CA VAL A 103 27.60 -9.06 -37.50
C VAL A 103 28.32 -8.65 -36.21
N LYS A 104 29.66 -8.69 -36.23
CA LYS A 104 30.54 -8.21 -35.15
C LYS A 104 31.10 -6.83 -35.48
N THR A 105 31.37 -6.00 -34.46
CA THR A 105 32.11 -4.70 -34.47
C THR A 105 31.25 -3.42 -34.55
N VAL A 106 31.73 -2.36 -33.89
CA VAL A 106 31.19 -0.96 -33.79
C VAL A 106 29.87 -0.87 -33.00
N LEU A 107 29.85 -0.40 -31.75
CA LEU A 107 30.04 1.02 -31.40
C LEU A 107 30.51 1.19 -29.94
N TYR A 108 31.76 1.61 -29.74
CA TYR A 108 32.28 1.99 -28.42
C TYR A 108 32.90 3.41 -28.51
N HIS A 109 32.05 4.43 -28.63
CA HIS A 109 32.37 5.86 -28.47
C HIS A 109 31.05 6.68 -28.55
N ALA A 110 30.38 6.86 -27.41
CA ALA A 110 29.18 7.71 -27.27
C ALA A 110 28.97 8.22 -25.83
N LEU A 111 30.06 8.47 -25.09
CA LEU A 111 30.06 9.01 -23.72
C LEU A 111 31.09 10.15 -23.61
N HIS A 112 30.96 10.98 -22.57
CA HIS A 112 31.73 12.22 -22.31
C HIS A 112 31.30 13.46 -23.10
N GLY A 113 30.03 13.84 -22.96
CA GLY A 113 29.58 15.22 -23.18
C GLY A 113 29.46 15.97 -21.86
N HIS A 114 30.50 16.68 -21.41
CA HIS A 114 30.39 17.61 -20.28
C HIS A 114 29.56 18.84 -20.67
N GLN A 115 28.64 19.27 -19.80
CA GLN A 115 28.01 20.59 -19.88
C GLN A 115 27.96 21.26 -18.50
N ASN A 116 28.23 22.57 -18.47
CA ASN A 116 28.33 23.35 -17.23
C ASN A 116 26.96 23.58 -16.59
N SER A 117 26.88 23.44 -15.27
CA SER A 117 25.69 23.81 -14.50
C SER A 117 25.64 25.32 -14.25
N THR A 118 24.81 26.06 -15.00
CA THR A 118 24.55 27.49 -14.71
C THR A 118 23.16 27.99 -15.14
N GLU A 119 22.14 27.13 -15.08
CA GLU A 119 20.73 27.57 -15.23
C GLU A 119 20.11 27.98 -13.88
N ARG A 120 19.38 29.09 -13.88
CA ARG A 120 18.73 29.64 -12.67
C ARG A 120 17.50 28.82 -12.29
N ARG A 121 17.10 28.86 -11.00
CA ARG A 121 15.86 28.26 -10.48
C ARG A 121 14.62 28.79 -11.22
N LYS A 122 14.22 28.13 -12.31
CA LYS A 122 12.89 28.26 -12.91
C LYS A 122 11.90 27.43 -12.08
N LEU A 123 11.25 28.05 -11.10
CA LEU A 123 10.05 27.52 -10.46
C LEU A 123 8.83 27.61 -11.41
N GLY A 124 9.03 27.22 -12.67
CA GLY A 124 7.95 26.97 -13.60
C GLY A 124 7.31 25.65 -13.19
N PHE A 125 6.16 25.74 -12.53
CA PHE A 125 5.34 24.58 -12.22
C PHE A 125 4.99 23.89 -13.55
N PHE A 126 5.62 22.75 -13.82
CA PHE A 126 5.17 21.87 -14.89
C PHE A 126 3.74 21.47 -14.55
N SER A 127 2.79 21.95 -15.35
CA SER A 127 1.38 21.54 -15.37
C SER A 127 1.11 21.03 -16.78
N CYS A 128 0.36 19.93 -16.88
CA CYS A 128 -0.11 19.41 -18.17
C CYS A 128 -1.17 20.31 -18.82
N GLY A 129 -1.65 21.35 -18.11
CA GLY A 129 -2.79 22.17 -18.50
C GLY A 129 -4.12 21.42 -18.42
N THR A 130 -4.17 20.22 -17.82
CA THR A 130 -5.40 19.43 -17.74
C THR A 130 -6.39 20.04 -16.75
N GLY A 131 -5.89 20.69 -15.70
CA GLY A 131 -6.68 21.16 -14.58
C GLY A 131 -6.81 20.14 -13.44
N ASN A 132 -6.40 18.89 -13.65
CA ASN A 132 -6.21 17.88 -12.60
C ASN A 132 -4.83 18.10 -11.95
N PRO A 133 -4.75 18.49 -10.66
CA PRO A 133 -3.49 18.82 -10.01
C PRO A 133 -2.58 17.60 -9.75
N ILE A 134 -3.11 16.37 -9.76
CA ILE A 134 -2.31 15.15 -9.62
C ILE A 134 -1.52 14.93 -10.91
N ASP A 135 -2.24 14.74 -12.03
CA ASP A 135 -1.67 14.57 -13.35
C ASP A 135 -0.74 15.74 -13.70
N ASP A 136 -1.21 16.98 -13.53
CA ASP A 136 -0.44 18.19 -13.84
C ASP A 136 0.96 18.14 -13.20
N CYS A 137 1.07 17.67 -11.96
CA CYS A 137 2.30 17.64 -11.17
C CYS A 137 3.40 16.69 -11.70
N TRP A 138 3.08 15.63 -12.44
CA TRP A 138 4.08 14.66 -12.94
C TRP A 138 3.95 14.25 -14.42
N ARG A 139 2.74 14.20 -14.96
CA ARG A 139 2.41 13.46 -16.20
C ARG A 139 3.00 14.06 -17.47
N CYS A 140 3.16 15.40 -17.50
CA CYS A 140 3.78 16.14 -18.60
C CYS A 140 5.31 16.02 -18.66
N ASP A 141 5.94 15.32 -17.70
CA ASP A 141 7.37 15.03 -17.75
C ASP A 141 7.65 13.93 -18.80
N ALA A 142 8.21 14.30 -19.96
CA ALA A 142 8.61 13.32 -20.98
C ALA A 142 9.78 12.40 -20.54
N ASN A 143 10.32 12.63 -19.33
CA ASN A 143 11.28 11.77 -18.64
C ASN A 143 10.68 11.14 -17.37
N TRP A 144 9.35 11.02 -17.25
CA TRP A 144 8.66 10.34 -16.13
C TRP A 144 9.26 8.96 -15.82
N GLN A 145 9.77 8.23 -16.81
CA GLN A 145 10.42 6.92 -16.64
C GLN A 145 11.74 6.97 -15.85
N ARG A 146 12.46 8.10 -15.88
CA ARG A 146 13.64 8.38 -15.03
C ARG A 146 13.23 9.00 -13.71
N ASN A 147 12.20 9.85 -13.75
CA ASN A 147 11.69 10.60 -12.61
C ASN A 147 10.53 9.89 -11.89
N ARG A 148 10.38 8.56 -11.99
CA ARG A 148 9.16 7.81 -11.57
C ARG A 148 8.68 8.18 -10.17
N LYS A 149 9.64 8.29 -9.24
CA LYS A 149 9.47 8.60 -7.83
C LYS A 149 8.82 9.96 -7.54
N ARG A 150 8.93 10.94 -8.46
CA ARG A 150 8.27 12.26 -8.40
C ARG A 150 6.75 12.14 -8.20
N LEU A 151 6.14 11.05 -8.65
CA LEU A 151 4.72 10.76 -8.41
C LEU A 151 4.35 10.88 -6.92
N ALA A 152 5.19 10.39 -6.00
CA ALA A 152 4.92 10.42 -4.56
C ALA A 152 4.85 11.83 -3.96
N ASP A 153 5.40 12.84 -4.63
CA ASP A 153 5.32 14.25 -4.22
C ASP A 153 4.07 14.95 -4.79
N CYS A 154 3.28 14.26 -5.63
CA CYS A 154 2.05 14.75 -6.27
C CYS A 154 0.75 14.28 -5.58
N GLY A 155 0.86 13.55 -4.47
CA GLY A 155 -0.29 13.11 -3.69
C GLY A 155 -1.09 14.30 -3.12
N ILE A 156 -2.42 14.21 -3.17
CA ILE A 156 -3.34 15.24 -2.66
C ILE A 156 -4.30 14.67 -1.60
N GLY A 157 -5.13 15.52 -1.01
CA GLY A 157 -6.20 15.09 -0.12
C GLY A 157 -5.70 14.69 1.27
N PHE A 158 -6.27 13.61 1.81
CA PHE A 158 -5.87 13.03 3.10
C PHE A 158 -4.69 12.05 2.97
N GLY A 159 -4.60 11.31 1.87
CA GLY A 159 -3.45 10.46 1.51
C GLY A 159 -2.23 11.21 1.00
N ARG A 160 -2.21 12.56 0.95
CA ARG A 160 -1.11 13.36 0.38
C ARG A 160 0.28 13.10 0.96
N ASN A 161 0.35 12.54 2.16
CA ASN A 161 1.60 12.21 2.85
C ASN A 161 2.06 10.76 2.57
N ALA A 162 1.36 10.00 1.72
CA ALA A 162 1.70 8.63 1.35
C ALA A 162 2.93 8.60 0.43
N ILE A 163 4.14 8.53 1.00
CA ILE A 163 5.38 8.55 0.21
C ILE A 163 5.70 7.22 -0.51
N GLY A 164 4.94 6.15 -0.20
CA GLY A 164 5.19 4.81 -0.75
C GLY A 164 6.64 4.37 -0.53
N GLY A 165 7.27 3.85 -1.59
CA GLY A 165 8.68 3.47 -1.62
C GLY A 165 9.62 4.53 -2.21
N ARG A 166 9.26 5.82 -2.24
CA ARG A 166 10.03 6.91 -2.90
C ARG A 166 11.52 6.89 -2.51
N ASP A 167 11.78 6.74 -1.22
CA ASP A 167 13.12 6.87 -0.63
C ASP A 167 13.90 5.53 -0.61
N GLY A 168 13.38 4.49 -1.25
CA GLY A 168 13.97 3.15 -1.38
C GLY A 168 14.76 2.92 -2.66
N ARG A 169 15.20 1.68 -2.92
CA ARG A 169 15.65 1.26 -4.26
C ARG A 169 14.45 0.94 -5.17
N TYR A 170 14.67 0.84 -6.47
CA TYR A 170 13.66 0.24 -7.36
C TYR A 170 13.70 -1.28 -7.22
N TYR A 171 12.56 -1.95 -7.39
CA TYR A 171 12.49 -3.40 -7.51
C TYR A 171 11.89 -3.78 -8.87
N VAL A 172 12.60 -4.56 -9.67
CA VAL A 172 12.11 -4.97 -11.00
C VAL A 172 11.49 -6.38 -10.91
N VAL A 173 10.16 -6.45 -10.96
CA VAL A 173 9.42 -7.71 -11.11
C VAL A 173 9.69 -8.28 -12.50
N THR A 174 10.13 -9.53 -12.55
CA THR A 174 10.52 -10.27 -13.75
C THR A 174 9.70 -11.54 -13.97
N ASP A 175 9.23 -12.16 -12.89
CA ASP A 175 8.41 -13.37 -12.85
C ASP A 175 6.98 -13.02 -12.36
N PRO A 176 5.92 -13.29 -13.14
CA PRO A 176 4.54 -13.12 -12.70
C PRO A 176 4.01 -14.26 -11.80
N GLY A 177 4.82 -15.28 -11.53
CA GLY A 177 4.44 -16.43 -10.71
C GLY A 177 4.23 -16.11 -9.22
N ASP A 178 3.37 -16.91 -8.57
CA ASP A 178 3.01 -16.79 -7.15
C ASP A 178 2.81 -18.17 -6.48
N ASP A 179 3.59 -19.18 -6.91
CA ASP A 179 3.34 -20.60 -6.61
C ASP A 179 3.34 -20.94 -5.10
N ASP A 180 4.15 -20.23 -4.31
CA ASP A 180 4.31 -20.43 -2.86
C ASP A 180 4.13 -19.09 -2.11
N PRO A 181 2.97 -18.87 -1.47
CA PRO A 181 2.70 -17.69 -0.63
C PRO A 181 3.56 -17.57 0.63
N VAL A 182 4.30 -18.61 1.02
CA VAL A 182 5.22 -18.66 2.16
C VAL A 182 6.68 -18.47 1.73
N ASN A 183 7.07 -18.91 0.54
CA ASN A 183 8.44 -18.80 0.04
C ASN A 183 8.49 -18.18 -1.38
N PRO A 184 8.09 -16.90 -1.53
CA PRO A 184 8.07 -16.25 -2.84
C PRO A 184 9.49 -16.09 -3.38
N LYS A 185 9.69 -16.44 -4.66
CA LYS A 185 10.99 -16.36 -5.35
C LYS A 185 11.39 -14.90 -5.57
N PRO A 186 12.68 -14.52 -5.47
CA PRO A 186 13.16 -13.27 -6.02
C PRO A 186 12.70 -13.07 -7.47
N GLY A 187 12.38 -11.83 -7.83
CA GLY A 187 11.82 -11.47 -9.13
C GLY A 187 10.29 -11.53 -9.21
N THR A 188 9.62 -12.09 -8.20
CA THR A 188 8.14 -12.07 -8.09
C THR A 188 7.62 -10.82 -7.39
N LEU A 189 6.36 -10.46 -7.66
CA LEU A 189 5.69 -9.35 -6.97
C LEU A 189 5.53 -9.64 -5.46
N ARG A 190 5.21 -10.88 -5.06
CA ARG A 190 5.10 -11.21 -3.63
C ARG A 190 6.43 -11.05 -2.90
N HIS A 191 7.55 -11.45 -3.51
CA HIS A 191 8.86 -11.21 -2.90
C HIS A 191 9.17 -9.72 -2.79
N ALA A 192 8.80 -8.90 -3.77
CA ALA A 192 9.01 -7.45 -3.75
C ALA A 192 8.28 -6.75 -2.60
N VAL A 193 6.99 -7.03 -2.40
CA VAL A 193 6.14 -6.24 -1.49
C VAL A 193 6.37 -6.53 0.00
N ILE A 194 6.95 -7.68 0.34
CA ILE A 194 7.18 -8.08 1.74
C ILE A 194 8.47 -7.52 2.35
N GLN A 195 9.44 -7.07 1.55
CA GLN A 195 10.78 -6.68 2.05
C GLN A 195 10.70 -5.59 3.12
N ASP A 196 11.67 -5.55 4.04
CA ASP A 196 11.68 -4.59 5.14
C ASP A 196 12.13 -3.18 4.69
N GLU A 197 13.00 -3.08 3.68
CA GLU A 197 13.38 -1.78 3.11
C GLU A 197 12.24 -1.14 2.28
N PRO A 198 12.20 0.20 2.17
CA PRO A 198 11.34 0.87 1.19
C PRO A 198 11.68 0.42 -0.24
N LEU A 199 10.66 0.19 -1.08
CA LEU A 199 10.87 -0.23 -2.49
C LEU A 199 9.87 0.42 -3.45
N TRP A 200 10.40 0.92 -4.58
CA TRP A 200 9.62 1.36 -5.73
C TRP A 200 9.52 0.23 -6.76
N ILE A 201 8.46 -0.54 -6.69
CA ILE A 201 8.28 -1.79 -7.45
C ILE A 201 7.74 -1.46 -8.84
N VAL A 202 8.46 -1.91 -9.87
CA VAL A 202 8.15 -1.75 -11.30
C VAL A 202 8.19 -3.10 -12.00
N PHE A 203 7.66 -3.18 -13.21
CA PHE A 203 7.51 -4.43 -13.95
C PHE A 203 8.33 -4.41 -15.24
N LYS A 204 9.05 -5.51 -15.52
CA LYS A 204 10.01 -5.62 -16.64
C LYS A 204 9.36 -5.63 -18.04
N ARG A 205 8.08 -6.01 -18.10
CA ARG A 205 7.27 -6.26 -19.30
C ARG A 205 5.79 -6.35 -18.90
N ASP A 206 4.90 -6.47 -19.88
CA ASP A 206 3.49 -6.77 -19.64
C ASP A 206 3.33 -8.11 -18.89
N MET A 207 2.42 -8.14 -17.92
CA MET A 207 2.18 -9.28 -17.02
C MET A 207 0.72 -9.45 -16.65
N VAL A 208 0.30 -10.71 -16.52
CA VAL A 208 -0.91 -11.11 -15.78
C VAL A 208 -0.44 -11.92 -14.58
N ILE A 209 -0.74 -11.43 -13.38
CA ILE A 209 -0.32 -12.01 -12.10
C ILE A 209 -1.56 -12.59 -11.43
N THR A 210 -1.60 -13.91 -11.30
CA THR A 210 -2.69 -14.64 -10.65
C THR A 210 -2.22 -15.16 -9.30
N LEU A 211 -2.51 -14.38 -8.26
CA LEU A 211 -2.07 -14.66 -6.90
C LEU A 211 -2.83 -15.86 -6.32
N LYS A 212 -2.10 -16.77 -5.67
CA LYS A 212 -2.67 -17.96 -5.02
C LYS A 212 -3.37 -17.64 -3.70
N GLN A 213 -2.96 -16.55 -3.06
CA GLN A 213 -3.47 -16.01 -1.80
C GLN A 213 -3.33 -14.49 -1.81
N GLU A 214 -4.03 -13.81 -0.92
CA GLU A 214 -3.93 -12.34 -0.77
C GLU A 214 -2.49 -11.83 -0.72
N LEU A 215 -2.22 -10.73 -1.44
CA LEU A 215 -0.92 -10.08 -1.49
C LEU A 215 -0.77 -9.15 -0.29
N ILE A 216 -0.51 -9.76 0.87
CA ILE A 216 -0.09 -9.05 2.08
C ILE A 216 1.31 -8.46 1.83
N MET A 217 1.48 -7.20 2.25
CA MET A 217 2.70 -6.43 2.03
C MET A 217 3.19 -5.73 3.30
N ASN A 218 4.41 -5.21 3.23
CA ASN A 218 5.05 -4.43 4.29
C ASN A 218 4.86 -2.91 4.02
N SER A 219 5.25 -2.07 4.98
CA SER A 219 5.19 -0.61 4.85
C SER A 219 6.17 -0.06 3.79
N PHE A 220 5.98 1.20 3.38
CA PHE A 220 6.87 1.93 2.46
C PHE A 220 7.05 1.28 1.09
N LYS A 221 5.95 0.93 0.43
CA LYS A 221 5.94 0.29 -0.89
C LYS A 221 5.21 1.15 -1.91
N THR A 222 5.77 1.26 -3.12
CA THR A 222 5.03 1.70 -4.30
C THR A 222 4.94 0.53 -5.26
N ILE A 223 3.75 0.24 -5.79
CA ILE A 223 3.58 -0.62 -6.96
C ILE A 223 3.22 0.30 -8.13
N ASP A 224 4.12 0.39 -9.12
CA ASP A 224 4.07 1.34 -10.25
C ASP A 224 4.03 0.57 -11.59
N GLY A 225 2.83 0.41 -12.15
CA GLY A 225 2.59 -0.25 -13.43
C GLY A 225 3.06 0.53 -14.67
N ARG A 226 3.38 1.83 -14.55
CA ARG A 226 3.57 2.71 -15.73
C ARG A 226 4.65 2.21 -16.69
N GLY A 227 4.31 2.18 -17.97
CA GLY A 227 5.21 1.82 -19.07
C GLY A 227 4.99 0.43 -19.66
N VAL A 228 4.20 -0.41 -18.98
CA VAL A 228 3.82 -1.78 -19.37
C VAL A 228 2.38 -2.03 -18.91
N ASN A 229 1.73 -3.06 -19.42
CA ASN A 229 0.39 -3.46 -18.99
C ASN A 229 0.46 -4.52 -17.88
N VAL A 230 -0.05 -4.20 -16.68
CA VAL A 230 0.01 -5.08 -15.51
C VAL A 230 -1.39 -5.38 -14.98
N HIS A 231 -1.80 -6.63 -15.08
CA HIS A 231 -3.04 -7.15 -14.52
C HIS A 231 -2.75 -7.97 -13.25
N ILE A 232 -3.41 -7.64 -12.14
CA ILE A 232 -3.54 -8.52 -10.97
C ILE A 232 -4.95 -9.10 -11.05
N ALA A 233 -5.06 -10.39 -11.38
CA ALA A 233 -6.34 -10.96 -11.78
C ALA A 233 -6.47 -12.46 -11.62
N ASN A 234 -7.73 -12.91 -11.63
CA ASN A 234 -8.16 -14.31 -11.68
C ASN A 234 -7.87 -15.19 -10.46
N GLY A 235 -7.29 -14.64 -9.40
CA GLY A 235 -7.01 -15.28 -8.11
C GLY A 235 -7.33 -14.31 -6.97
N ALA A 236 -6.54 -14.32 -5.90
CA ALA A 236 -6.61 -13.24 -4.89
C ALA A 236 -6.02 -11.92 -5.44
N CYS A 237 -6.20 -10.82 -4.69
CA CYS A 237 -5.66 -9.50 -5.01
C CYS A 237 -4.99 -8.84 -3.77
N ILE A 238 -5.08 -7.53 -3.57
CA ILE A 238 -4.18 -6.76 -2.66
C ILE A 238 -4.74 -6.63 -1.23
N THR A 239 -3.91 -6.92 -0.21
CA THR A 239 -4.23 -6.64 1.21
C THR A 239 -3.18 -5.73 1.87
N ILE A 240 -3.60 -4.53 2.25
CA ILE A 240 -2.81 -3.49 2.95
C ILE A 240 -3.22 -3.49 4.43
N GLN A 241 -2.65 -4.42 5.23
CA GLN A 241 -3.06 -4.64 6.62
C GLN A 241 -2.00 -4.22 7.64
N PHE A 242 -2.40 -3.37 8.60
CA PHE A 242 -1.60 -2.84 9.72
C PHE A 242 -0.27 -2.15 9.32
N ILE A 243 -0.25 -1.50 8.16
CA ILE A 243 0.95 -0.87 7.57
C ILE A 243 0.75 0.61 7.24
N THR A 244 1.83 1.28 6.83
CA THR A 244 1.82 2.70 6.46
C THR A 244 2.63 2.98 5.19
N ASN A 245 2.31 4.10 4.52
CA ASN A 245 2.98 4.58 3.31
C ASN A 245 2.96 3.55 2.17
N VAL A 246 1.80 3.39 1.54
CA VAL A 246 1.64 2.54 0.35
C VAL A 246 1.02 3.32 -0.80
N ILE A 247 1.61 3.21 -1.98
CA ILE A 247 1.05 3.72 -3.25
C ILE A 247 0.77 2.53 -4.16
N ILE A 248 -0.49 2.39 -4.62
CA ILE A 248 -0.91 1.42 -5.64
C ILE A 248 -1.26 2.20 -6.89
N HIS A 249 -0.44 2.11 -7.94
CA HIS A 249 -0.56 2.97 -9.11
C HIS A 249 -0.39 2.28 -10.47
N GLY A 250 -1.29 2.58 -11.41
CA GLY A 250 -1.15 2.18 -12.81
C GLY A 250 -1.52 0.72 -13.11
N LEU A 251 -2.34 0.07 -12.28
CA LEU A 251 -2.66 -1.37 -12.40
C LEU A 251 -4.06 -1.64 -12.93
N HIS A 252 -4.24 -2.75 -13.64
CA HIS A 252 -5.54 -3.37 -13.86
C HIS A 252 -5.79 -4.40 -12.74
N ILE A 253 -6.90 -4.28 -12.02
CA ILE A 253 -7.23 -5.14 -10.86
C ILE A 253 -8.65 -5.68 -11.06
N HIS A 254 -8.79 -6.96 -11.42
CA HIS A 254 -10.10 -7.51 -11.80
C HIS A 254 -10.18 -9.03 -11.70
N ASP A 255 -11.40 -9.58 -11.72
CA ASP A 255 -11.65 -11.02 -11.54
C ASP A 255 -10.99 -11.57 -10.26
N CYS A 256 -10.90 -10.74 -9.22
CA CYS A 256 -10.44 -11.13 -7.88
C CYS A 256 -11.48 -12.07 -7.26
N LYS A 257 -11.01 -13.14 -6.63
CA LYS A 257 -11.82 -14.29 -6.18
C LYS A 257 -11.50 -14.64 -4.73
N PRO A 258 -12.44 -15.28 -3.99
CA PRO A 258 -12.15 -15.77 -2.66
C PRO A 258 -11.07 -16.86 -2.71
N THR A 259 -10.10 -16.81 -1.80
CA THR A 259 -9.10 -17.86 -1.63
C THR A 259 -9.23 -18.51 -0.26
N GLY A 260 -9.13 -19.85 -0.21
CA GLY A 260 -9.28 -20.62 1.02
C GLY A 260 -8.06 -20.52 1.94
N ASN A 261 -8.21 -20.98 3.19
CA ASN A 261 -7.20 -20.83 4.25
C ASN A 261 -5.79 -21.30 3.84
N ALA A 262 -4.76 -20.55 4.24
CA ALA A 262 -3.35 -20.88 3.98
C ALA A 262 -2.41 -20.21 4.99
N MET A 263 -1.13 -20.61 4.98
CA MET A 263 -0.06 -19.77 5.51
C MET A 263 0.36 -18.75 4.45
N VAL A 264 0.54 -17.48 4.83
CA VAL A 264 0.94 -16.39 3.93
C VAL A 264 2.05 -15.55 4.57
N ARG A 265 3.09 -15.23 3.81
CA ARG A 265 4.19 -14.36 4.23
C ARG A 265 3.82 -12.88 4.15
N SER A 266 4.21 -12.12 5.18
CA SER A 266 4.02 -10.65 5.25
C SER A 266 5.34 -9.87 5.39
N SER A 267 6.43 -10.51 5.85
CA SER A 267 7.79 -9.95 5.89
C SER A 267 8.85 -11.03 5.68
N PRO A 268 10.16 -10.71 5.53
CA PRO A 268 11.22 -11.72 5.43
C PRO A 268 11.28 -12.62 6.67
N SER A 269 10.88 -12.10 7.84
CA SER A 269 10.88 -12.79 9.13
C SER A 269 9.54 -13.40 9.53
N HIS A 270 8.40 -12.93 8.99
CA HIS A 270 7.05 -13.33 9.45
C HIS A 270 6.15 -13.88 8.33
N TYR A 271 5.52 -15.02 8.62
CA TYR A 271 4.40 -15.60 7.88
C TYR A 271 3.38 -16.16 8.87
N GLY A 272 2.09 -16.03 8.57
CA GLY A 272 1.00 -16.33 9.49
C GLY A 272 -0.16 -17.09 8.82
N TRP A 273 -1.00 -17.73 9.63
CA TRP A 273 -2.21 -18.39 9.14
C TRP A 273 -3.26 -17.35 8.75
N ARG A 274 -3.86 -17.54 7.58
CA ARG A 274 -4.95 -16.74 7.01
C ARG A 274 -6.18 -17.62 6.85
N THR A 275 -7.32 -17.05 7.20
CA THR A 275 -8.64 -17.60 6.88
C THR A 275 -8.96 -17.39 5.39
N MET A 276 -10.18 -17.72 4.97
CA MET A 276 -10.69 -17.29 3.68
C MET A 276 -10.55 -15.76 3.53
N ALA A 277 -10.07 -15.32 2.37
CA ALA A 277 -10.16 -13.94 1.93
C ALA A 277 -11.38 -13.79 1.02
N ASP A 278 -12.12 -12.69 1.11
CA ASP A 278 -13.44 -12.54 0.47
C ASP A 278 -13.37 -12.25 -1.04
N GLY A 279 -12.24 -11.72 -1.52
CA GLY A 279 -11.97 -11.49 -2.95
C GLY A 279 -12.04 -10.03 -3.40
N ASP A 280 -11.81 -9.09 -2.48
CA ASP A 280 -11.59 -7.66 -2.76
C ASP A 280 -10.51 -7.40 -3.82
N GLY A 281 -10.64 -6.29 -4.55
CA GLY A 281 -9.55 -5.75 -5.37
C GLY A 281 -8.38 -5.20 -4.54
N VAL A 282 -8.68 -4.26 -3.64
CA VAL A 282 -7.72 -3.63 -2.72
C VAL A 282 -8.36 -3.48 -1.33
N SER A 283 -7.95 -4.32 -0.38
CA SER A 283 -8.46 -4.31 1.01
C SER A 283 -7.49 -3.57 1.95
N ILE A 284 -7.96 -2.55 2.68
CA ILE A 284 -7.14 -1.65 3.52
C ILE A 284 -7.58 -1.77 4.99
N PHE A 285 -6.79 -2.45 5.81
CA PHE A 285 -7.20 -2.89 7.14
C PHE A 285 -6.31 -2.31 8.26
N GLY A 286 -6.84 -1.38 9.05
CA GLY A 286 -6.08 -0.73 10.13
C GLY A 286 -4.79 -0.01 9.68
N SER A 287 -4.76 0.49 8.45
CA SER A 287 -3.57 1.04 7.78
C SER A 287 -3.68 2.55 7.54
N SER A 288 -2.57 3.25 7.29
CA SER A 288 -2.61 4.71 7.07
C SER A 288 -1.65 5.22 6.01
N HIS A 289 -1.84 6.45 5.54
CA HIS A 289 -0.99 7.05 4.50
C HIS A 289 -0.99 6.19 3.23
N ILE A 290 -2.19 5.95 2.70
CA ILE A 290 -2.43 5.06 1.55
C ILE A 290 -2.94 5.87 0.36
N TRP A 291 -2.44 5.57 -0.83
CA TRP A 291 -2.87 6.20 -2.06
C TRP A 291 -3.13 5.15 -3.15
N VAL A 292 -4.37 5.11 -3.65
CA VAL A 292 -4.80 4.23 -4.75
C VAL A 292 -5.10 5.12 -5.95
N ASP A 293 -4.22 5.09 -6.96
CA ASP A 293 -4.16 6.10 -8.01
C ASP A 293 -4.07 5.50 -9.43
N HIS A 294 -4.84 6.00 -10.41
CA HIS A 294 -4.76 5.51 -11.81
C HIS A 294 -4.82 3.98 -11.93
N ASN A 295 -5.74 3.31 -11.23
CA ASN A 295 -6.00 1.89 -11.41
C ASN A 295 -7.33 1.68 -12.14
N SER A 296 -7.42 0.61 -12.94
CA SER A 296 -8.66 0.18 -13.58
C SER A 296 -9.21 -1.02 -12.83
N LEU A 297 -10.33 -0.87 -12.13
CA LEU A 297 -10.91 -1.90 -11.26
C LEU A 297 -12.28 -2.37 -11.76
N ALA A 298 -12.49 -3.70 -11.78
CA ALA A 298 -13.75 -4.30 -12.23
C ALA A 298 -13.96 -5.73 -11.70
N ASN A 299 -15.20 -6.21 -11.69
CA ASN A 299 -15.56 -7.64 -11.58
C ASN A 299 -14.85 -8.46 -10.48
N CYS A 300 -14.55 -7.85 -9.32
CA CYS A 300 -14.10 -8.58 -8.13
C CYS A 300 -15.28 -9.28 -7.43
N ALA A 301 -14.99 -10.26 -6.57
CA ALA A 301 -16.02 -11.09 -5.94
C ALA A 301 -16.78 -10.43 -4.79
N ASP A 302 -16.14 -9.56 -4.00
CA ASP A 302 -16.79 -8.76 -2.95
C ASP A 302 -16.70 -7.25 -3.24
N GLY A 303 -15.67 -6.52 -2.78
CA GLY A 303 -15.46 -5.09 -3.10
C GLY A 303 -14.39 -4.81 -4.17
N LEU A 304 -14.29 -3.55 -4.66
CA LEU A 304 -13.15 -3.10 -5.48
C LEU A 304 -12.07 -2.40 -4.63
N VAL A 305 -12.46 -1.46 -3.75
CA VAL A 305 -11.54 -0.79 -2.80
C VAL A 305 -12.21 -0.62 -1.45
N ASP A 306 -11.80 -1.40 -0.47
CA ASP A 306 -12.40 -1.39 0.87
C ASP A 306 -11.42 -0.87 1.92
N ALA A 307 -11.89 -0.04 2.84
CA ALA A 307 -11.07 0.54 3.92
C ALA A 307 -11.79 0.44 5.27
N VAL A 308 -11.16 -0.26 6.22
CA VAL A 308 -11.83 -0.71 7.46
C VAL A 308 -10.90 -0.63 8.68
N MET A 309 -11.47 -0.86 9.88
CA MET A 309 -10.74 -1.16 11.11
C MET A 309 -9.82 -0.03 11.62
N GLY A 310 -10.23 1.22 11.43
CA GLY A 310 -9.53 2.43 11.86
C GLY A 310 -8.57 3.01 10.81
N SER A 311 -8.58 2.48 9.58
CA SER A 311 -7.76 3.02 8.49
C SER A 311 -8.05 4.50 8.23
N THR A 312 -7.02 5.29 7.92
CA THR A 312 -7.16 6.76 7.76
C THR A 312 -6.00 7.37 6.96
N ALA A 313 -6.07 8.67 6.65
CA ALA A 313 -5.13 9.35 5.76
C ALA A 313 -5.03 8.63 4.39
N ILE A 314 -6.18 8.48 3.71
CA ILE A 314 -6.30 7.78 2.43
C ILE A 314 -6.70 8.76 1.31
N THR A 315 -6.13 8.57 0.12
CA THR A 315 -6.64 9.16 -1.12
C THR A 315 -6.89 8.06 -2.15
N ILE A 316 -8.05 8.11 -2.81
CA ILE A 316 -8.44 7.23 -3.91
C ILE A 316 -8.70 8.16 -5.10
N SER A 317 -7.82 8.16 -6.11
CA SER A 317 -7.87 9.14 -7.19
C SER A 317 -7.59 8.61 -8.58
N ASN A 318 -8.12 9.30 -9.59
CA ASN A 318 -7.88 8.98 -11.00
C ASN A 318 -8.18 7.52 -11.40
N ASN A 319 -8.91 6.74 -10.59
CA ASN A 319 -9.21 5.34 -10.90
C ASN A 319 -10.45 5.26 -11.81
N TYR A 320 -10.50 4.20 -12.63
CA TYR A 320 -11.66 3.87 -13.45
C TYR A 320 -12.33 2.61 -12.87
N PHE A 321 -13.58 2.74 -12.44
CA PHE A 321 -14.37 1.66 -11.86
C PHE A 321 -15.45 1.22 -12.86
N THR A 322 -15.60 -0.08 -13.14
CA THR A 322 -16.68 -0.62 -13.99
C THR A 322 -17.17 -2.00 -13.54
N HIS A 323 -18.28 -2.47 -14.11
CA HIS A 323 -18.73 -3.87 -14.09
C HIS A 323 -18.68 -4.53 -12.70
N HIS A 324 -19.36 -3.94 -11.71
CA HIS A 324 -19.26 -4.38 -10.33
C HIS A 324 -20.41 -3.85 -9.43
N ASN A 325 -20.82 -4.65 -8.45
CA ASN A 325 -21.93 -4.32 -7.55
C ASN A 325 -21.51 -3.36 -6.43
N GLU A 326 -20.53 -3.74 -5.60
CA GLU A 326 -20.33 -3.22 -4.25
C GLU A 326 -19.04 -2.38 -4.13
N VAL A 327 -18.87 -1.42 -5.04
CA VAL A 327 -17.61 -0.75 -5.41
C VAL A 327 -16.63 -0.42 -4.28
N MET A 328 -17.05 0.31 -3.24
CA MET A 328 -16.13 0.87 -2.24
C MET A 328 -16.81 1.01 -0.86
N LEU A 329 -16.42 0.19 0.11
CA LEU A 329 -16.86 0.28 1.51
C LEU A 329 -15.81 1.00 2.38
N LEU A 330 -16.23 2.08 3.02
CA LEU A 330 -15.38 2.89 3.90
C LEU A 330 -15.94 2.83 5.33
N GLY A 331 -15.42 1.90 6.12
CA GLY A 331 -15.89 1.52 7.45
C GLY A 331 -16.87 0.33 7.39
N HIS A 332 -16.55 -0.76 8.08
CA HIS A 332 -17.22 -2.06 7.93
C HIS A 332 -18.48 -2.24 8.80
N SER A 333 -18.52 -1.63 9.98
CA SER A 333 -19.54 -1.90 11.00
C SER A 333 -20.05 -0.64 11.69
N ASP A 334 -21.37 -0.54 11.80
CA ASP A 334 -22.08 0.53 12.51
C ASP A 334 -21.70 0.60 14.00
N SER A 335 -21.22 -0.49 14.61
CA SER A 335 -20.75 -0.51 16.01
C SER A 335 -19.26 -0.19 16.18
N TYR A 336 -18.46 -0.18 15.11
CA TYR A 336 -17.00 -0.01 15.20
C TYR A 336 -16.60 1.48 15.23
N VAL A 337 -16.90 2.14 16.35
CA VAL A 337 -16.71 3.60 16.54
C VAL A 337 -15.28 4.13 16.37
N ARG A 338 -14.26 3.26 16.27
CA ARG A 338 -12.89 3.68 15.90
C ARG A 338 -12.80 4.19 14.47
N ASP A 339 -13.71 3.77 13.57
CA ASP A 339 -13.78 4.31 12.21
C ASP A 339 -14.16 5.82 12.19
N LYS A 340 -14.52 6.44 13.33
CA LYS A 340 -14.67 7.91 13.44
C LYS A 340 -13.36 8.68 13.18
N GLN A 341 -12.20 8.02 13.24
CA GLN A 341 -10.91 8.62 12.87
C GLN A 341 -10.61 8.54 11.36
N MET A 342 -11.43 7.83 10.59
CA MET A 342 -11.21 7.59 9.15
C MET A 342 -11.35 8.89 8.36
N GLN A 343 -10.37 9.18 7.52
CA GLN A 343 -10.34 10.34 6.62
C GLN A 343 -9.91 9.89 5.23
N VAL A 344 -10.83 10.00 4.26
CA VAL A 344 -10.63 9.56 2.88
C VAL A 344 -10.97 10.70 1.91
N THR A 345 -10.10 10.94 0.93
CA THR A 345 -10.40 11.79 -0.23
C THR A 345 -10.63 10.92 -1.46
N ILE A 346 -11.80 11.05 -2.08
CA ILE A 346 -12.19 10.35 -3.31
C ILE A 346 -12.23 11.42 -4.39
N ALA A 347 -11.23 11.47 -5.27
CA ALA A 347 -11.03 12.60 -6.18
C ALA A 347 -10.72 12.22 -7.64
N TYR A 348 -11.36 12.86 -8.61
CA TYR A 348 -11.10 12.67 -10.04
C TYR A 348 -11.23 11.24 -10.58
N ASN A 349 -11.91 10.35 -9.86
CA ASN A 349 -12.23 9.01 -10.35
C ASN A 349 -13.36 9.08 -11.39
N HIS A 350 -13.41 8.11 -12.30
CA HIS A 350 -14.55 7.89 -13.18
C HIS A 350 -15.28 6.61 -12.76
N PHE A 351 -16.49 6.77 -12.27
CA PHE A 351 -17.44 5.69 -12.01
C PHE A 351 -18.19 5.40 -13.32
N GLY A 352 -17.72 4.35 -14.00
CA GLY A 352 -18.07 3.96 -15.36
C GLY A 352 -19.31 3.08 -15.46
N GLU A 353 -19.38 2.29 -16.52
CA GLU A 353 -20.51 1.40 -16.84
C GLU A 353 -20.59 0.15 -15.94
N GLY A 354 -21.78 -0.44 -15.85
CA GLY A 354 -22.01 -1.69 -15.10
C GLY A 354 -21.83 -1.58 -13.58
N LEU A 355 -21.90 -0.37 -13.01
CA LEU A 355 -21.83 -0.15 -11.56
C LEU A 355 -23.22 -0.09 -10.92
N ILE A 356 -23.41 -0.72 -9.76
CA ILE A 356 -24.70 -0.74 -9.07
C ILE A 356 -24.75 0.26 -7.91
N GLN A 357 -23.80 0.20 -6.97
CA GLN A 357 -23.85 0.95 -5.70
C GLN A 357 -22.48 1.13 -5.03
N ARG A 358 -22.47 1.77 -3.84
CA ARG A 358 -21.31 1.99 -2.95
C ARG A 358 -20.15 2.80 -3.57
N MET A 359 -20.42 4.01 -4.06
CA MET A 359 -19.41 4.88 -4.69
C MET A 359 -19.25 6.25 -3.97
N PRO A 360 -18.83 6.31 -2.69
CA PRO A 360 -18.59 5.21 -1.74
C PRO A 360 -19.85 4.82 -0.93
N ARG A 361 -19.76 3.73 -0.15
CA ARG A 361 -20.61 3.50 1.04
C ARG A 361 -19.80 3.75 2.31
N CYS A 362 -20.18 4.74 3.11
CA CYS A 362 -19.41 5.22 4.26
C CYS A 362 -20.02 4.88 5.62
N ARG A 363 -19.18 4.83 6.66
CA ARG A 363 -19.58 4.81 8.08
C ARG A 363 -18.66 5.68 8.93
N HIS A 364 -19.18 6.30 9.99
CA HIS A 364 -18.49 7.02 11.08
C HIS A 364 -17.58 8.21 10.72
N GLY A 365 -16.63 8.03 9.80
CA GLY A 365 -15.54 8.96 9.52
C GLY A 365 -15.92 10.15 8.63
N TYR A 366 -14.91 10.78 8.05
CA TYR A 366 -15.04 11.94 7.17
C TYR A 366 -14.56 11.65 5.74
N PHE A 367 -15.44 11.96 4.78
CA PHE A 367 -15.31 11.55 3.39
C PHE A 367 -15.45 12.77 2.47
N HIS A 368 -14.36 13.12 1.79
CA HIS A 368 -14.33 14.22 0.83
C HIS A 368 -14.40 13.66 -0.59
N VAL A 369 -15.58 13.78 -1.22
CA VAL A 369 -15.88 13.27 -2.56
C VAL A 369 -15.87 14.47 -3.51
N VAL A 370 -14.84 14.60 -4.34
CA VAL A 370 -14.55 15.84 -5.07
C VAL A 370 -14.20 15.61 -6.53
N ASN A 371 -14.90 16.30 -7.43
CA ASN A 371 -14.63 16.30 -8.88
C ASN A 371 -14.55 14.92 -9.57
N ASN A 372 -15.26 13.91 -9.07
CA ASN A 372 -15.41 12.60 -9.74
C ASN A 372 -16.54 12.66 -10.80
N ASP A 373 -16.43 11.86 -11.86
CA ASP A 373 -17.51 11.68 -12.84
C ASP A 373 -18.29 10.40 -12.58
N TYR A 374 -19.59 10.53 -12.33
CA TYR A 374 -20.51 9.42 -12.13
C TYR A 374 -21.38 9.28 -13.38
N THR A 375 -21.06 8.29 -14.20
CA THR A 375 -21.75 8.07 -15.49
C THR A 375 -22.83 7.01 -15.43
N HIS A 376 -22.71 6.03 -14.53
CA HIS A 376 -23.74 5.04 -14.25
C HIS A 376 -23.80 4.71 -12.75
N TRP A 377 -25.00 4.39 -12.30
CA TRP A 377 -25.29 3.60 -11.10
C TRP A 377 -26.68 2.96 -11.31
N GLU A 378 -26.98 1.83 -10.67
CA GLU A 378 -28.30 1.20 -10.78
C GLU A 378 -29.19 1.43 -9.54
N MET A 379 -28.59 1.56 -8.35
CA MET A 379 -29.32 1.76 -7.10
C MET A 379 -29.06 3.13 -6.46
N TYR A 380 -27.79 3.49 -6.27
CA TYR A 380 -27.37 4.81 -5.75
C TYR A 380 -25.87 5.03 -6.01
N ALA A 381 -25.42 6.28 -6.03
CA ALA A 381 -23.98 6.58 -6.09
C ALA A 381 -23.35 6.58 -4.69
N ILE A 382 -23.69 7.56 -3.86
CA ILE A 382 -23.13 7.78 -2.52
C ILE A 382 -24.08 7.23 -1.46
N GLY A 383 -23.57 6.51 -0.46
CA GLY A 383 -24.40 6.04 0.65
C GLY A 383 -23.66 5.83 1.96
N GLY A 384 -24.37 5.35 2.98
CA GLY A 384 -23.77 5.08 4.28
C GLY A 384 -24.74 4.80 5.42
N SER A 385 -24.19 4.36 6.54
CA SER A 385 -24.88 4.10 7.82
C SER A 385 -23.97 4.48 9.01
N ALA A 386 -24.51 4.61 10.22
CA ALA A 386 -23.81 5.11 11.41
C ALA A 386 -23.07 6.46 11.23
N GLU A 387 -23.81 7.54 10.97
CA GLU A 387 -23.35 8.94 11.03
C GLU A 387 -22.01 9.24 10.29
N PRO A 388 -21.83 8.80 9.02
CA PRO A 388 -20.68 9.22 8.24
C PRO A 388 -20.86 10.69 7.86
N THR A 389 -19.77 11.45 7.89
CA THR A 389 -19.76 12.83 7.41
C THR A 389 -19.31 12.87 5.96
N ILE A 390 -20.20 13.29 5.06
CA ILE A 390 -19.97 13.25 3.61
C ILE A 390 -19.97 14.66 3.02
N ASN A 391 -18.88 14.98 2.32
CA ASN A 391 -18.66 16.25 1.65
C ASN A 391 -18.53 16.03 0.13
N SER A 392 -19.63 16.17 -0.61
CA SER A 392 -19.65 16.17 -2.07
C SER A 392 -19.38 17.58 -2.60
N GLN A 393 -18.33 17.77 -3.42
CA GLN A 393 -18.03 19.07 -4.02
C GLN A 393 -17.62 18.95 -5.50
N GLY A 394 -18.28 19.69 -6.39
CA GLY A 394 -17.90 19.83 -7.80
C GLY A 394 -17.87 18.54 -8.62
N ASN A 395 -18.52 17.45 -8.20
CA ASN A 395 -18.64 16.21 -8.96
C ASN A 395 -19.64 16.38 -10.12
N ARG A 396 -19.72 15.37 -11.00
CA ARG A 396 -20.75 15.28 -12.06
C ARG A 396 -21.56 14.01 -11.87
N TYR A 397 -22.88 14.13 -11.84
CA TYR A 397 -23.83 13.04 -11.60
C TYR A 397 -24.79 12.91 -12.79
N LEU A 398 -24.51 11.96 -13.70
CA LEU A 398 -25.42 11.59 -14.78
C LEU A 398 -26.30 10.43 -14.32
N ALA A 399 -27.53 10.73 -13.89
CA ALA A 399 -28.43 9.69 -13.41
C ALA A 399 -28.79 8.67 -14.50
N PRO A 400 -28.99 7.38 -14.13
CA PRO A 400 -29.51 6.36 -15.05
C PRO A 400 -30.89 6.73 -15.58
N VAL A 401 -31.35 6.05 -16.63
CA VAL A 401 -32.71 6.25 -17.18
C VAL A 401 -33.80 5.92 -16.14
N ASN A 402 -33.55 4.93 -15.28
CA ASN A 402 -34.46 4.47 -14.23
C ASN A 402 -34.96 5.64 -13.33
N PRO A 403 -36.28 5.92 -13.26
CA PRO A 403 -36.83 6.99 -12.44
C PRO A 403 -36.69 6.74 -10.92
N PHE A 404 -36.48 5.50 -10.49
CA PHE A 404 -36.31 5.13 -9.07
C PHE A 404 -34.86 5.23 -8.58
N ALA A 405 -33.90 5.48 -9.48
CA ALA A 405 -32.47 5.60 -9.17
C ALA A 405 -31.94 7.03 -9.44
N LYS A 406 -32.81 8.04 -9.36
CA LYS A 406 -32.45 9.46 -9.55
C LYS A 406 -31.76 10.09 -8.35
N GLU A 407 -31.96 9.54 -7.15
CA GLU A 407 -31.25 10.02 -5.97
C GLU A 407 -29.80 9.54 -5.95
N VAL A 408 -28.86 10.49 -5.88
CA VAL A 408 -27.42 10.25 -5.71
C VAL A 408 -27.14 9.62 -4.34
N THR A 409 -27.95 9.95 -3.33
CA THR A 409 -27.74 9.63 -1.91
C THR A 409 -28.60 8.48 -1.38
N LYS A 410 -27.99 7.51 -0.67
CA LYS A 410 -28.70 6.45 0.07
C LYS A 410 -28.25 6.33 1.52
N ARG A 411 -29.10 6.73 2.47
CA ARG A 411 -28.95 6.34 3.87
C ARG A 411 -29.44 4.90 4.01
N VAL A 412 -28.58 4.01 4.50
CA VAL A 412 -28.83 2.57 4.56
C VAL A 412 -29.43 2.24 5.93
N ASP A 413 -30.54 1.51 5.93
CA ASP A 413 -31.24 0.94 7.10
C ASP A 413 -31.52 1.90 8.27
N THR A 414 -31.61 3.20 7.98
CA THR A 414 -31.71 4.27 8.99
C THR A 414 -32.97 5.11 8.78
N ALA A 415 -33.71 5.37 9.86
CA ALA A 415 -34.93 6.18 9.81
C ALA A 415 -34.63 7.67 9.58
N GLU A 416 -35.56 8.39 8.92
CA GLU A 416 -35.41 9.82 8.59
C GLU A 416 -35.16 10.71 9.82
N GLY A 417 -35.82 10.42 10.94
CA GLY A 417 -35.61 11.11 12.22
C GLY A 417 -34.22 10.91 12.83
N GLN A 418 -33.46 9.90 12.40
CA GLN A 418 -32.10 9.62 12.87
C GLN A 418 -31.04 10.22 11.95
N TRP A 419 -31.17 10.09 10.62
CA TRP A 419 -30.13 10.57 9.71
C TRP A 419 -30.20 12.08 9.40
N LYS A 420 -31.29 12.78 9.76
CA LYS A 420 -31.40 14.24 9.53
C LYS A 420 -30.31 15.07 10.22
N SER A 421 -29.71 14.58 11.31
CA SER A 421 -28.55 15.22 11.96
C SER A 421 -27.21 14.96 11.25
N TRP A 422 -27.11 13.89 10.44
CA TRP A 422 -25.87 13.49 9.77
C TRP A 422 -25.49 14.52 8.72
N ASN A 423 -24.23 14.96 8.73
CA ASN A 423 -23.79 16.05 7.87
C ASN A 423 -23.40 15.53 6.48
N TRP A 424 -24.36 15.57 5.55
CA TRP A 424 -24.17 15.19 4.15
C TRP A 424 -24.44 16.44 3.29
N ARG A 425 -23.40 16.97 2.65
CA ARG A 425 -23.50 18.20 1.84
C ARG A 425 -23.10 17.97 0.39
N SER A 426 -23.70 18.76 -0.50
CA SER A 426 -23.40 18.87 -1.94
C SER A 426 -23.14 20.35 -2.23
N GLU A 427 -22.07 20.65 -2.98
CA GLU A 427 -21.62 22.02 -3.25
C GLU A 427 -21.02 22.13 -4.65
N GLY A 428 -21.70 22.84 -5.56
CA GLY A 428 -21.24 23.01 -6.95
C GLY A 428 -21.27 21.76 -7.82
N ASP A 429 -21.83 20.65 -7.33
CA ASP A 429 -22.01 19.41 -8.09
C ASP A 429 -22.96 19.63 -9.29
N LEU A 430 -22.65 19.02 -10.43
CA LEU A 430 -23.46 19.08 -11.65
C LEU A 430 -24.42 17.88 -11.72
N MET A 431 -25.71 18.13 -11.54
CA MET A 431 -26.78 17.13 -11.63
C MET A 431 -27.33 17.06 -13.06
N LEU A 432 -27.36 15.86 -13.66
CA LEU A 432 -27.81 15.61 -15.04
C LEU A 432 -28.85 14.47 -15.08
N ASN A 433 -29.68 14.46 -16.13
CA ASN A 433 -30.77 13.48 -16.33
C ASN A 433 -31.72 13.34 -15.12
N GLY A 434 -31.97 14.44 -14.39
CA GLY A 434 -32.82 14.44 -13.20
C GLY A 434 -32.17 13.88 -11.94
N ALA A 435 -30.84 13.73 -11.90
CA ALA A 435 -30.11 13.44 -10.66
C ALA A 435 -30.46 14.47 -9.56
N TYR A 436 -30.48 14.05 -8.31
CA TYR A 436 -30.52 14.97 -7.15
C TYR A 436 -29.80 14.38 -5.94
N PHE A 437 -29.29 15.26 -5.07
CA PHE A 437 -28.66 14.91 -3.81
C PHE A 437 -29.53 15.44 -2.67
N THR A 438 -29.92 14.59 -1.72
CA THR A 438 -30.67 15.02 -0.53
C THR A 438 -29.66 15.41 0.57
N PRO A 439 -29.51 16.69 0.95
CA PRO A 439 -28.59 17.09 2.01
C PRO A 439 -29.16 16.81 3.42
N SER A 440 -28.28 16.80 4.43
CA SER A 440 -28.67 16.70 5.85
C SER A 440 -27.61 17.31 6.77
N GLY A 441 -27.97 17.51 8.05
CA GLY A 441 -27.12 18.17 9.05
C GLY A 441 -27.37 19.68 9.16
N ALA A 442 -26.74 20.33 10.14
CA ALA A 442 -27.07 21.70 10.56
C ALA A 442 -26.55 22.82 9.63
N GLY A 443 -25.74 22.48 8.63
CA GLY A 443 -25.04 23.44 7.78
C GLY A 443 -23.79 24.05 8.43
N ALA A 444 -22.67 24.04 7.71
CA ALA A 444 -21.46 24.81 8.00
C ALA A 444 -20.92 24.79 9.46
N SER A 445 -20.72 23.61 10.05
CA SER A 445 -19.90 23.55 11.27
C SER A 445 -18.41 23.83 10.94
N ALA A 446 -17.67 24.41 11.90
CA ALA A 446 -16.29 24.87 11.70
C ALA A 446 -15.24 23.75 11.52
N SER A 447 -15.68 22.49 11.34
CA SER A 447 -14.84 21.38 10.88
C SER A 447 -14.63 21.41 9.38
N TYR A 448 -15.66 21.65 8.55
CA TYR A 448 -15.56 21.61 7.08
C TYR A 448 -14.54 22.62 6.53
N ALA A 449 -14.54 23.84 7.08
CA ALA A 449 -13.59 24.88 6.70
C ALA A 449 -12.10 24.51 6.98
N ARG A 450 -11.85 23.51 7.82
CA ARG A 450 -10.52 22.92 8.07
C ARG A 450 -10.34 21.52 7.46
N ALA A 451 -11.40 20.94 6.90
CA ALA A 451 -11.45 19.57 6.38
C ALA A 451 -11.71 19.50 4.86
N SER A 452 -11.76 20.63 4.15
CA SER A 452 -11.50 20.62 2.71
C SER A 452 -10.03 20.27 2.50
N SER A 453 -9.76 19.03 2.10
CA SER A 453 -8.42 18.51 1.84
C SER A 453 -7.86 18.94 0.46
N LEU A 454 -8.70 19.61 -0.34
CA LEU A 454 -8.47 20.05 -1.72
C LEU A 454 -9.55 21.08 -2.10
N GLY A 455 -9.18 22.19 -2.75
CA GLY A 455 -10.17 23.11 -3.32
C GLY A 455 -10.83 22.52 -4.58
N ALA A 456 -12.15 22.37 -4.57
CA ALA A 456 -12.89 21.80 -5.68
C ALA A 456 -12.82 22.67 -6.95
N LYS A 457 -12.69 22.02 -8.11
CA LYS A 457 -12.82 22.61 -9.45
C LYS A 457 -14.30 22.73 -9.84
N SER A 458 -14.58 23.51 -10.90
CA SER A 458 -15.92 23.54 -11.50
C SER A 458 -16.32 22.15 -12.01
N SER A 459 -17.54 21.71 -11.67
CA SER A 459 -18.14 20.46 -12.15
C SER A 459 -18.29 20.39 -13.67
N SER A 460 -18.33 21.55 -14.35
CA SER A 460 -18.28 21.63 -15.82
C SER A 460 -16.98 21.11 -16.44
N MET A 461 -15.89 21.00 -15.66
CA MET A 461 -14.59 20.48 -16.12
C MET A 461 -14.38 19.00 -15.81
N VAL A 462 -15.29 18.35 -15.07
CA VAL A 462 -15.13 16.97 -14.58
C VAL A 462 -14.85 15.98 -15.69
N GLY A 463 -15.61 16.03 -16.79
CA GLY A 463 -15.39 15.13 -17.94
C GLY A 463 -14.05 15.33 -18.66
N THR A 464 -13.34 16.45 -18.42
CA THR A 464 -11.98 16.69 -18.95
C THR A 464 -10.91 16.24 -17.95
N ILE A 465 -11.04 16.64 -16.67
CA ILE A 465 -10.05 16.32 -15.62
C ILE A 465 -10.05 14.84 -15.19
N THR A 466 -11.10 14.10 -15.56
CA THR A 466 -11.22 12.63 -15.36
C THR A 466 -11.04 11.83 -16.66
N ALA A 467 -10.85 12.47 -17.82
CA ALA A 467 -10.73 11.78 -19.12
C ALA A 467 -9.52 10.83 -19.22
N GLY A 468 -8.55 10.96 -18.31
CA GLY A 468 -7.39 10.09 -18.18
C GLY A 468 -7.48 9.08 -17.04
N ALA A 469 -8.67 8.85 -16.46
CA ALA A 469 -8.84 7.91 -15.34
C ALA A 469 -8.61 6.45 -15.76
N GLY A 470 -8.18 5.63 -14.81
CA GLY A 470 -7.74 4.26 -15.02
C GLY A 470 -6.22 4.14 -15.22
N ALA A 471 -5.79 2.90 -15.47
CA ALA A 471 -4.39 2.57 -15.75
C ALA A 471 -3.89 3.22 -17.06
N LEU A 472 -2.73 3.85 -16.99
CA LEU A 472 -2.22 4.70 -18.06
C LEU A 472 -1.26 3.98 -19.02
N GLY A 473 -1.54 4.11 -20.31
CA GLY A 473 -0.68 3.62 -21.40
C GLY A 473 0.61 4.43 -21.62
N CYS A 474 1.33 4.80 -20.55
CA CYS A 474 2.57 5.58 -20.59
C CYS A 474 3.60 4.93 -21.53
N ARG A 475 4.40 5.76 -22.24
CA ARG A 475 5.49 5.26 -23.10
C ARG A 475 6.80 6.00 -22.82
N ARG A 476 7.92 5.28 -22.92
CA ARG A 476 9.28 5.83 -22.76
C ARG A 476 9.52 6.99 -23.72
N GLY A 477 10.19 8.05 -23.23
CA GLY A 477 10.57 9.21 -24.04
C GLY A 477 9.39 10.02 -24.57
N ARG A 478 8.20 9.86 -23.97
CA ARG A 478 6.99 10.63 -24.24
C ARG A 478 6.36 11.02 -22.91
N GLN A 479 5.50 12.04 -22.95
CA GLN A 479 4.55 12.28 -21.86
C GLN A 479 3.62 11.08 -21.71
N CYS A 480 3.06 10.91 -20.51
CA CYS A 480 1.98 9.96 -20.27
C CYS A 480 0.60 10.63 -20.38
#